data_AF-A0A8T3Y1J7-F1
#
_entry.id   AF-A0A8T3Y1J7-F1
#
_cell.length_a   1.000
_cell.length_b   1.000
_cell.length_c   1.000
_cell.angle_alpha   90.00
_cell.angle_beta   90.00
_cell.angle_gamma   90.00
#
_symmetry.space_group_name_H-M   'P 1'
#
loop_
_entity.id
_entity.type
_entity.pdbx_description
1 polymer ?
#
loop_
_entity_poly.entity_id
_entity_poly.type
_entity_poly.pdbx_seq_one_letter_code
_entity_poly.pdbx_strand_id
1 'polypeptide(L)' 'MKLILQCKKCGTYTFQKKHCDTTTENPKPAKYSPEDKYAKYRRMAMKDF' A
#
# COMPACT_ATOMS: atom_id res chain seq x y z
N MET A 1 -12.28 11.14 5.92
CA MET A 1 -11.73 9.78 6.08
C MET A 1 -10.48 9.85 6.93
N LYS A 2 -10.46 9.25 8.12
CA LYS A 2 -9.21 9.08 8.90
C LYS A 2 -8.45 7.89 8.30
N LEU A 3 -7.30 8.14 7.67
CA LEU A 3 -6.43 7.06 7.19
C LEU A 3 -5.53 6.62 8.34
N ILE A 4 -5.68 5.37 8.77
CA ILE A 4 -4.69 4.71 9.61
C ILE A 4 -3.52 4.38 8.70
N LEU A 5 -2.32 4.87 9.02
CA LEU A 5 -1.10 4.59 8.29
C LEU A 5 -0.22 3.64 9.12
N GLN A 6 0.66 2.91 8.45
CA GLN A 6 1.61 2.00 9.07
C GLN A 6 3.02 2.38 8.65
N CYS A 7 3.95 2.35 9.61
CA CYS A 7 5.37 2.50 9.31
C CYS A 7 5.94 1.17 8.78
N LYS A 8 6.57 1.18 7.61
CA LYS A 8 7.21 -0.02 7.04
C LYS A 8 8.46 -0.47 7.79
N LYS A 9 9.09 0.40 8.60
CA LYS A 9 10.32 0.10 9.34
C LYS A 9 10.07 -0.64 10.65
N CYS A 10 9.04 -0.23 11.41
CA CYS A 10 8.77 -0.79 12.75
C CYS A 10 7.38 -1.42 12.89
N GLY A 11 6.49 -1.27 11.89
CA GLY A 11 5.14 -1.84 11.92
C GLY A 11 4.11 -1.07 12.73
N THR A 12 4.50 0.00 13.43
CA THR A 12 3.61 0.82 14.26
C THR A 12 2.56 1.55 13.42
N TYR A 13 1.32 1.53 13.91
CA TYR A 13 0.22 2.31 13.33
C TYR A 13 0.25 3.76 13.82
N THR A 14 0.04 4.70 12.91
CA THR A 14 0.08 6.13 13.18
C THR A 14 -0.83 6.90 12.23
N PHE A 15 -1.20 8.12 12.62
CA PHE A 15 -1.89 9.08 11.75
C PHE A 15 -0.93 10.08 11.11
N GLN A 16 0.35 10.02 11.48
CA GLN A 16 1.38 10.89 10.92
C GLN A 16 1.88 10.36 9.59
N LYS A 17 2.24 11.26 8.67
CA LYS A 17 2.76 10.92 7.32
C LYS A 17 4.19 10.34 7.35
N LYS A 18 4.93 10.55 8.44
CA LYS A 18 6.30 10.07 8.61
C LYS A 18 6.47 9.48 10.01
N HIS A 19 7.19 8.37 10.09
CA HIS A 19 7.55 7.72 11.34
C HIS A 19 8.86 6.94 11.14
N CYS A 20 9.76 7.00 12.12
CA CYS A 20 11.12 6.44 12.02
C CYS A 20 11.90 6.92 10.78
N ASP A 21 11.72 8.19 10.40
CA ASP A 21 12.28 8.84 9.20
C ASP A 21 11.85 8.24 7.86
N THR A 22 10.84 7.37 7.88
CA THR A 22 10.23 6.77 6.69
C THR A 22 8.81 7.29 6.48
N THR A 23 8.39 7.38 5.22
CA THR A 23 7.01 7.70 4.88
C THR A 23 6.11 6.53 5.31
N THR A 24 5.01 6.85 5.97
CA THR A 24 4.02 5.86 6.39
C THR A 24 3.04 5.61 5.25
N GLU A 25 2.58 4.37 5.13
CA GLU A 25 1.72 3.94 4.03
C GLU A 25 0.41 3.39 4.55
N ASN A 26 -0.60 3.35 3.67
CA ASN A 26 -1.87 2.72 4.02
C ASN A 26 -1.67 1.20 4.07
N PRO A 27 -1.87 0.55 5.24
CA PRO A 27 -1.74 -0.90 5.38
C PRO A 27 -2.88 -1.66 4.69
N LYS A 28 -3.98 -0.98 4.38
CA LYS A 28 -5.15 -1.63 3.76
C LYS A 28 -4.80 -2.06 2.33
N PRO A 29 -5.02 -3.34 1.96
CA PRO A 29 -4.79 -3.80 0.59
C PRO A 29 -5.73 -3.10 -0.39
N ALA A 30 -5.34 -3.10 -1.66
CA ALA A 30 -6.23 -2.68 -2.74
C ALA A 30 -7.54 -3.49 -2.72
N LYS A 31 -8.67 -2.86 -3.06
CA LYS A 31 -9.97 -3.54 -3.12
C LYS A 31 -9.92 -4.61 -4.21
N TYR A 32 -10.40 -5.82 -3.88
CA TYR A 32 -10.57 -6.87 -4.87
C TYR A 32 -11.73 -6.54 -5.81
N SER A 33 -11.56 -6.87 -7.10
CA SER A 33 -12.60 -6.84 -8.11
C SER A 33 -12.54 -8.15 -8.90
N PRO A 34 -13.65 -8.89 -9.04
CA PRO A 34 -13.69 -10.12 -9.83
C PRO A 34 -13.29 -9.91 -11.30
N GLU A 35 -13.67 -8.77 -11.88
CA GLU A 35 -13.39 -8.43 -13.27
C GLU A 35 -11.93 -8.04 -13.50
N ASP A 36 -11.28 -7.46 -12.48
CA ASP A 36 -9.89 -7.03 -12.49
C ASP A 36 -9.38 -6.50 -13.85
N LYS A 37 -9.99 -5.42 -14.33
CA LYS A 37 -9.75 -4.82 -15.65
C LYS A 37 -8.26 -4.58 -15.97
N TYR A 38 -7.43 -4.39 -14.95
CA TYR A 38 -6.00 -4.10 -15.09
C TYR A 38 -5.08 -5.30 -14.79
N ALA A 39 -5.63 -6.51 -14.66
CA ALA A 39 -4.86 -7.73 -14.35
C ALA A 39 -3.68 -7.96 -15.31
N LYS A 40 -3.89 -7.76 -16.61
CA LYS A 40 -2.85 -7.93 -17.64
C LYS A 40 -1.65 -7.01 -17.38
N TYR A 41 -1.92 -5.72 -17.16
CA TYR A 41 -0.87 -4.72 -16.91
C TYR A 41 -0.17 -4.94 -15.57
N ARG A 42 -0.92 -5.29 -14.51
CA ARG A 42 -0.32 -5.60 -13.21
C ARG A 42 0.64 -6.79 -13.30
N ARG A 43 0.29 -7.85 -14.04
CA ARG A 43 1.16 -9.00 -14.27
C ARG A 43 2.37 -8.68 -15.15
N MET A 44 2.22 -7.81 -16.14
CA MET A 44 3.35 -7.34 -16.95
C MET A 44 4.34 -6.55 -16.09
N ALA A 45 3.85 -5.57 -15.33
CA ALA A 45 4.68 -4.78 -14.43
C ALA A 45 5.46 -5.67 -13.44
N MET A 46 4.83 -6.70 -12.87
CA MET A 46 5.51 -7.65 -11.97
C MET A 46 6.62 -8.48 -12.63
N LYS A 47 6.57 -8.69 -13.96
CA LYS A 47 7.60 -9.45 -14.69
C LYS A 47 8.80 -8.60 -15.09
N ASP A 48 8.60 -7.28 -15.21
CA ASP A 48 9.63 -6.34 -15.62
C ASP A 48 10.55 -5.92 -14.43
N PHE A 49 10.15 -6.25 -13.20
CA PHE A 49 10.94 -6.10 -11.96
C PHE A 49 11.74 -7.37 -11.66
#